data_AF-A0A5C6NFE6-F1
#
_entry.id   AF-A0A5C6NFE6-F1
#
_cell.length_a   1.000
_cell.length_b   1.000
_cell.length_c   1.000
_cell.angle_alpha   90.00
_cell.angle_beta   90.00
_cell.angle_gamma   90.00
#
_symmetry.space_group_name_H-M   'P 1'
#
loop_
_entity.id
_entity.type
_entity.pdbx_description
1 polymer ?
#
loop_
_entity_poly.entity_id
_entity_poly.type
_entity_poly.pdbx_seq_one_letter_code
_entity_poly.pdbx_strand_id
1 'polypeptide(L)'
;MAGNYPPASCILGQVMNLAGYGGVVLFCYRFFQVKPRLKEVWLNVSALVANCINCFGMTLAGNFQYAADPTIHNIGAWLSFVVGSVACWLETWITIKIDIKNEGMKIGIIRALLSGVITIGMVLCILLLSWKHYMSETLNII
;
A
#
# COMPACT_ATOMS: atom_id res chain seq x y z
N MET A 1 13.04 -11.13 9.50
CA MET A 1 12.92 -12.51 10.01
C MET A 1 11.79 -12.67 11.04
N ALA A 2 11.23 -11.60 11.62
CA ALA A 2 9.95 -11.72 12.32
C ALA A 2 8.83 -12.06 11.32
N GLY A 3 8.01 -13.07 11.60
CA GLY A 3 6.86 -13.47 10.76
C GLY A 3 7.11 -14.57 9.72
N ASN A 4 8.34 -15.07 9.54
CA ASN A 4 8.60 -16.11 8.52
C ASN A 4 8.19 -17.52 8.94
N TYR A 5 8.09 -17.79 10.24
CA TYR A 5 7.84 -19.12 10.79
C TYR A 5 6.64 -19.12 11.75
N PRO A 6 5.93 -20.25 11.86
CA PRO A 6 4.88 -20.40 12.87
C PRO A 6 5.43 -20.19 14.29
N PRO A 7 4.64 -19.61 15.21
CA PRO A 7 3.24 -19.19 15.05
C PRO A 7 3.06 -17.78 14.46
N ALA A 8 4.13 -16.97 14.40
CA ALA A 8 4.05 -15.57 14.01
C ALA A 8 3.60 -15.37 12.55
N SER A 9 4.02 -16.26 11.63
CA SER A 9 3.58 -16.23 10.23
C SER A 9 2.07 -16.39 10.07
N CYS A 10 1.45 -17.26 10.87
CA CYS A 10 0.02 -17.52 10.81
C CYS A 10 -0.79 -16.32 11.28
N ILE A 11 -0.35 -15.67 12.37
CA ILE A 11 -0.98 -14.45 12.90
C ILE A 11 -0.87 -13.32 11.87
N LEU A 12 0.31 -13.13 11.29
CA LEU A 12 0.53 -12.12 10.25
C LEU A 12 -0.36 -12.39 9.03
N GLY A 13 -0.42 -13.64 8.56
CA GLY A 13 -1.28 -14.02 7.44
C GLY A 13 -2.76 -13.75 7.73
N GLN A 14 -3.25 -14.08 8.93
CA GLN A 14 -4.62 -13.76 9.33
C GLN A 14 -4.89 -12.25 9.33
N VAL A 15 -4.02 -11.45 9.94
CA VAL A 15 -4.17 -10.00 10.01
C VAL A 15 -4.18 -9.39 8.60
N MET A 16 -3.25 -9.79 7.74
CA MET A 16 -3.14 -9.27 6.37
C MET A 16 -4.33 -9.69 5.49
N ASN A 17 -4.84 -10.92 5.63
CA ASN A 17 -6.03 -11.38 4.92
C ASN A 17 -7.29 -10.64 5.39
N LEU A 18 -7.45 -10.46 6.70
CA LEU A 18 -8.57 -9.71 7.27
C LEU A 18 -8.52 -8.24 6.83
N ALA A 19 -7.34 -7.62 6.84
CA ALA A 19 -7.13 -6.26 6.33
C ALA A 19 -7.43 -6.15 4.83
N GLY A 20 -7.01 -7.14 4.04
CA GLY A 20 -7.32 -7.19 2.60
C GLY A 20 -8.82 -7.22 2.34
N TYR A 21 -9.54 -8.16 2.97
CA TYR A 21 -11.00 -8.27 2.81
C TYR A 21 -11.74 -7.04 3.35
N GLY A 22 -11.45 -6.64 4.60
CA GLY A 22 -12.06 -5.47 5.22
C GLY A 22 -11.77 -4.19 4.42
N GLY A 23 -10.56 -4.06 3.87
CA GLY A 23 -10.17 -2.97 3.00
C GLY A 23 -11.08 -2.86 1.78
N VAL A 24 -11.29 -3.94 1.03
CA VAL A 24 -12.18 -3.93 -0.15
C VAL A 24 -13.58 -3.45 0.21
N VAL A 25 -14.14 -3.93 1.34
CA VAL A 25 -15.47 -3.49 1.82
C VAL A 25 -15.48 -1.98 2.11
N LEU A 26 -14.47 -1.47 2.82
CA LEU A 26 -14.33 -0.05 3.13
C LEU A 26 -14.17 0.82 1.88
N PHE A 27 -13.40 0.36 0.89
CA PHE A 27 -13.18 1.07 -0.37
C PHE A 27 -14.44 1.11 -1.23
N CYS A 28 -15.20 0.00 -1.29
CA CYS A 28 -16.51 -0.01 -1.93
C CYS A 28 -17.48 0.97 -1.25
N TYR A 29 -17.52 0.98 0.09
CA TYR A 29 -18.34 1.92 0.84
C TYR A 29 -17.95 3.37 0.54
N ARG A 30 -16.65 3.67 0.51
CA ARG A 30 -16.12 4.99 0.14
C ARG A 30 -16.50 5.38 -1.27
N PHE A 31 -16.42 4.46 -2.23
CA PHE A 31 -16.81 4.69 -3.62
C PHE A 31 -18.26 5.15 -3.71
N PHE A 32 -19.20 4.50 -3.01
CA PHE A 32 -20.60 4.91 -2.97
C PHE A 32 -20.82 6.25 -2.27
N GLN A 33 -20.10 6.54 -1.19
CA GLN A 33 -20.17 7.85 -0.51
C GLN A 33 -19.69 9.01 -1.39
N VAL A 34 -18.67 8.77 -2.21
CA VAL A 34 -18.04 9.77 -3.09
C VAL A 34 -18.84 9.96 -4.37
N LYS A 35 -19.45 8.91 -4.91
CA LYS A 35 -20.21 8.91 -6.17
C LYS A 35 -21.18 10.09 -6.34
N PRO A 36 -22.01 10.49 -5.35
CA PRO A 36 -22.92 11.63 -5.53
C PRO A 36 -22.24 13.01 -5.43
N ARG A 37 -21.00 13.09 -4.92
CA ARG A 37 -20.31 14.37 -4.63
C ARG A 37 -19.23 14.73 -5.64
N LEU A 38 -18.72 13.75 -6.39
CA LEU A 38 -17.64 13.94 -7.35
C LEU A 38 -18.18 13.90 -8.79
N LYS A 39 -17.93 14.96 -9.57
CA LYS A 39 -18.28 14.99 -11.01
C LYS A 39 -17.40 14.04 -11.85
N GLU A 40 -16.14 13.90 -11.48
CA GLU A 40 -15.15 13.07 -12.19
C GLU A 40 -15.26 11.59 -11.79
N VAL A 41 -16.18 10.86 -12.42
CA VAL A 41 -16.43 9.43 -12.12
C VAL A 41 -15.17 8.57 -12.31
N TRP A 42 -14.35 8.88 -13.32
CA TRP A 42 -13.12 8.15 -13.63
C TRP A 42 -12.10 8.16 -12.49
N LEU A 43 -11.99 9.27 -11.76
CA LEU A 43 -11.08 9.36 -10.61
C LEU A 43 -11.51 8.41 -9.49
N ASN A 44 -12.81 8.37 -9.16
CA ASN A 44 -13.33 7.46 -8.13
C ASN A 44 -13.16 5.97 -8.51
N VAL A 45 -13.39 5.63 -9.79
CA VAL A 45 -13.17 4.27 -10.29
C VAL A 45 -11.69 3.89 -10.23
N SER A 46 -10.79 4.77 -10.66
CA SER A 46 -9.34 4.52 -10.62
C SER A 46 -8.84 4.30 -9.19
N ALA A 47 -9.33 5.09 -8.22
CA ALA A 47 -8.99 4.94 -6.81
C ALA A 47 -9.50 3.61 -6.24
N LEU A 48 -10.73 3.20 -6.58
CA LEU A 48 -11.27 1.90 -6.17
C LEU A 48 -10.42 0.75 -6.72
N VAL A 49 -10.10 0.77 -8.02
CA VAL A 49 -9.30 -0.27 -8.66
C VAL A 49 -7.90 -0.36 -8.04
N ALA A 50 -7.23 0.79 -7.84
CA ALA A 50 -5.92 0.83 -7.20
C ALA A 50 -5.95 0.27 -5.77
N ASN A 51 -6.97 0.62 -4.99
CA ASN A 51 -7.15 0.10 -3.63
C ASN A 51 -7.46 -1.41 -3.60
N CYS A 52 -8.21 -1.95 -4.57
CA CYS A 52 -8.44 -3.38 -4.70
C CYS A 52 -7.16 -4.15 -5.03
N ILE A 53 -6.33 -3.62 -5.94
CA ILE A 53 -5.02 -4.20 -6.27
C ILE A 53 -4.11 -4.19 -5.04
N ASN A 54 -4.12 -3.10 -4.27
CA ASN A 54 -3.42 -3.01 -2.99
C ASN A 54 -3.88 -4.08 -1.99
N CYS A 55 -5.19 -4.28 -1.81
CA CYS A 55 -5.74 -5.34 -0.95
C CYS A 55 -5.30 -6.73 -1.38
N PHE A 56 -5.24 -6.98 -2.69
CA PHE A 56 -4.71 -8.23 -3.22
C PHE A 56 -3.21 -8.39 -2.94
N GLY A 57 -2.43 -7.31 -3.01
CA GLY A 57 -1.05 -7.29 -2.55
C GLY A 57 -0.90 -7.73 -1.09
N MET A 58 -1.79 -7.25 -0.22
CA MET A 58 -1.76 -7.57 1.21
C MET A 58 -2.00 -9.07 1.47
N THR A 59 -2.95 -9.67 0.75
CA THR A 59 -3.20 -11.12 0.88
C THR A 59 -2.04 -11.95 0.34
N LEU A 60 -1.42 -11.54 -0.77
CA LEU A 60 -0.21 -12.20 -1.28
C LEU A 60 0.93 -12.15 -0.26
N ALA A 61 1.27 -10.96 0.25
CA ALA A 61 2.35 -10.79 1.22
C ALA A 61 2.09 -11.52 2.56
N GLY A 62 0.82 -11.64 2.96
CA GLY A 62 0.41 -12.33 4.18
C GLY A 62 0.48 -13.87 4.07
N ASN A 63 0.14 -14.44 2.91
CA ASN A 63 0.11 -15.89 2.71
C ASN A 63 1.46 -16.44 2.22
N PHE A 64 2.17 -15.68 1.39
CA PHE A 64 3.50 -16.06 0.89
C PHE A 64 4.56 -15.35 1.72
N GLN A 65 5.12 -16.06 2.70
CA GLN A 65 6.20 -15.54 3.54
C GLN A 65 7.51 -15.46 2.74
N TYR A 66 8.36 -14.48 3.07
CA TYR A 66 9.63 -14.27 2.38
C TYR A 66 10.55 -15.50 2.42
N ALA A 67 10.55 -16.27 3.51
CA ALA A 67 11.34 -17.50 3.62
C ALA A 67 10.86 -18.63 2.69
N ALA A 68 9.58 -18.66 2.34
CA ALA A 68 9.01 -19.72 1.51
C ALA A 68 9.10 -19.37 0.03
N ASP A 69 8.66 -18.16 -0.33
CA ASP A 69 8.77 -17.64 -1.70
C ASP A 69 9.04 -16.13 -1.67
N PRO A 70 10.31 -15.72 -1.76
CA PRO A 70 10.68 -14.31 -1.73
C PRO A 70 10.18 -13.54 -2.97
N THR A 71 9.95 -14.23 -4.09
CA THR A 71 9.51 -13.60 -5.34
C THR A 71 8.06 -13.14 -5.20
N ILE A 72 7.17 -14.05 -4.82
CA ILE A 72 5.74 -13.74 -4.65
C ILE A 72 5.54 -12.80 -3.45
N HIS A 73 6.27 -13.00 -2.35
CA HIS A 73 6.22 -12.09 -1.21
C HIS A 73 6.58 -10.65 -1.61
N ASN A 74 7.67 -10.47 -2.35
CA ASN A 74 8.07 -9.15 -2.81
C ASN A 74 7.03 -8.54 -3.76
N ILE A 75 6.47 -9.30 -4.70
CA ILE A 75 5.38 -8.82 -5.57
C ILE A 75 4.20 -8.33 -4.72
N GLY A 76 3.77 -9.11 -3.73
CA GLY A 76 2.70 -8.72 -2.80
C GLY A 76 3.04 -7.44 -2.02
N ALA A 77 4.29 -7.31 -1.56
CA ALA A 77 4.76 -6.11 -0.87
C ALA A 77 4.76 -4.89 -1.79
N TRP A 78 5.27 -5.01 -3.02
CA TRP A 78 5.24 -3.94 -4.01
C TRP A 78 3.82 -3.47 -4.31
N LEU A 79 2.88 -4.41 -4.50
CA LEU A 79 1.47 -4.09 -4.70
C LEU A 79 0.86 -3.39 -3.47
N SER A 80 1.14 -3.87 -2.26
CA SER A 80 0.60 -3.29 -1.03
C SER A 80 1.11 -1.88 -0.76
N PHE A 81 2.40 -1.64 -0.96
CA PHE A 81 2.99 -0.39 -0.52
C PHE A 81 3.06 0.64 -1.65
N VAL A 82 3.45 0.26 -2.87
CA VAL A 82 3.53 1.23 -3.99
C VAL A 82 2.16 1.56 -4.53
N VAL A 83 1.37 0.55 -4.91
CA VAL A 83 0.01 0.81 -5.41
C VAL A 83 -0.86 1.39 -4.30
N GLY A 84 -0.70 0.90 -3.05
CA GLY A 84 -1.34 1.51 -1.88
C GLY A 84 -1.00 2.98 -1.68
N SER A 85 0.27 3.38 -1.86
CA SER A 85 0.68 4.79 -1.77
C SER A 85 0.02 5.64 -2.86
N VAL A 86 0.03 5.18 -4.12
CA VAL A 86 -0.65 5.87 -5.23
C VAL A 86 -2.15 6.01 -4.94
N ALA A 87 -2.78 4.94 -4.46
CA ALA A 87 -4.19 4.96 -4.08
C ALA A 87 -4.46 5.96 -2.93
N CYS A 88 -3.58 6.03 -1.93
CA CYS A 88 -3.66 7.03 -0.86
C CYS A 88 -3.56 8.47 -1.40
N TRP A 89 -2.67 8.74 -2.36
CA TRP A 89 -2.57 10.05 -3.00
C TRP A 89 -3.83 10.41 -3.78
N LEU A 90 -4.36 9.49 -4.58
CA LEU A 90 -5.62 9.67 -5.32
C LEU A 90 -6.79 9.97 -4.36
N GLU A 91 -6.90 9.20 -3.29
CA GLU A 91 -7.94 9.37 -2.29
C GLU A 91 -7.83 10.68 -1.51
N THR A 92 -6.62 11.14 -1.20
CA THR A 92 -6.38 12.46 -0.61
C THR A 92 -6.83 13.56 -1.57
N TRP A 93 -6.49 13.45 -2.85
CA TRP A 93 -6.91 14.39 -3.88
C TRP A 93 -8.44 14.46 -4.02
N ILE A 94 -9.10 13.30 -4.09
CA ILE A 94 -10.57 13.19 -4.12
C ILE A 94 -11.19 13.82 -2.86
N THR A 95 -10.61 13.53 -1.69
CA THR A 95 -11.10 14.07 -0.41
C THR A 95 -11.03 15.60 -0.38
N ILE A 96 -9.90 16.19 -0.80
CA ILE A 96 -9.73 17.65 -0.88
C ILE A 96 -10.70 18.26 -1.91
N LYS A 97 -10.91 17.62 -3.06
CA LYS A 97 -11.84 18.07 -4.11
C LYS A 97 -13.30 18.10 -3.65
N ILE A 98 -13.72 17.12 -2.84
CA ILE A 98 -15.09 17.02 -2.32
C ILE A 98 -15.29 17.96 -1.14
N ASP A 99 -14.23 18.26 -0.39
CA ASP A 99 -14.28 18.95 0.89
C ASP A 99 -13.85 20.44 0.84
N ILE A 100 -14.24 21.17 -0.22
CA ILE A 100 -14.06 22.63 -0.32
C ILE A 100 -14.97 23.39 0.71
N LYS A 101 -15.47 22.73 1.76
CA LYS A 101 -16.36 23.33 2.77
C LYS A 101 -16.14 22.82 4.21
N ASN A 102 -14.85 22.66 4.59
CA ASN A 102 -14.30 22.98 5.92
C ASN A 102 -14.10 21.87 6.99
N GLU A 103 -14.17 20.55 6.71
CA GLU A 103 -13.98 19.52 7.77
C GLU A 103 -13.05 18.31 7.44
N GLY A 104 -13.00 17.84 6.21
CA GLY A 104 -12.17 16.72 5.71
C GLY A 104 -10.69 17.01 5.40
N MET A 105 -10.24 18.26 5.47
CA MET A 105 -8.83 18.64 5.22
C MET A 105 -7.86 17.97 6.20
N LYS A 106 -8.24 17.81 7.48
CA LYS A 106 -7.43 17.14 8.51
C LYS A 106 -7.17 15.67 8.16
N ILE A 107 -8.20 14.97 7.68
CA ILE A 107 -8.09 13.56 7.29
C ILE A 107 -7.23 13.42 6.03
N GLY A 108 -7.36 14.35 5.06
CA GLY A 108 -6.48 14.41 3.89
C GLY A 108 -5.01 14.59 4.24
N ILE A 109 -4.69 15.48 5.18
CA ILE A 109 -3.32 15.75 5.64
C ILE A 109 -2.73 14.51 6.35
N ILE A 110 -3.49 13.86 7.24
CA ILE A 110 -3.01 12.64 7.92
C ILE A 110 -2.68 11.54 6.90
N ARG A 111 -3.55 11.35 5.90
CA ARG A 111 -3.32 10.36 4.83
C ARG A 111 -2.10 10.69 3.98
N ALA A 112 -1.87 11.97 3.68
CA ALA A 112 -0.70 12.44 2.93
C ALA A 112 0.62 12.28 3.71
N LEU A 113 0.59 12.56 5.03
CA LEU A 113 1.75 12.34 5.89
C LEU A 113 2.08 10.85 5.99
N LEU A 114 1.07 9.99 6.18
CA LEU A 114 1.26 8.55 6.24
C LEU A 114 1.81 8.00 4.92
N SER A 115 1.23 8.39 3.77
CA SER A 115 1.74 7.97 2.46
C SER A 115 3.15 8.51 2.19
N GLY A 116 3.44 9.73 2.64
CA GLY A 116 4.78 10.32 2.59
C GLY A 116 5.80 9.48 3.36
N VAL A 117 5.51 9.10 4.60
CA VAL A 117 6.40 8.26 5.42
C VAL A 117 6.64 6.89 4.77
N ILE A 118 5.59 6.25 4.24
CA ILE A 118 5.70 4.97 3.53
C ILE A 118 6.57 5.11 2.28
N THR A 119 6.36 6.18 1.50
CA THR A 119 7.14 6.46 0.28
C THR A 119 8.61 6.72 0.61
N ILE A 120 8.89 7.46 1.69
CA ILE A 120 10.27 7.72 2.15
C ILE A 120 10.94 6.40 2.58
N GLY A 121 10.24 5.56 3.35
CA GLY A 121 10.76 4.25 3.75
C GLY A 121 11.06 3.34 2.56
N MET A 122 10.18 3.35 1.56
CA MET A 122 10.38 2.67 0.27
C MET A 122 11.63 3.14 -0.47
N VAL A 123 11.77 4.45 -0.66
CA VAL A 123 12.91 5.05 -1.37
C VAL A 123 14.21 4.74 -0.64
N LEU A 124 14.24 4.88 0.69
CA LEU A 124 15.39 4.50 1.51
C LEU A 124 15.78 3.03 1.31
N CYS A 125 14.80 2.13 1.29
CA CYS A 125 15.05 0.70 1.10
C CYS A 125 15.69 0.41 -0.27
N ILE A 126 15.19 1.03 -1.35
CA ILE A 126 15.75 0.88 -2.70
C ILE A 126 17.17 1.43 -2.77
N LEU A 127 17.43 2.60 -2.17
CA LEU A 127 18.77 3.20 -2.13
C LEU A 127 19.76 2.30 -1.38
N LEU A 128 19.35 1.74 -0.24
CA LEU A 128 20.19 0.82 0.54
C LEU A 128 20.48 -0.49 -0.22
N LEU A 129 19.49 -1.03 -0.94
CA LEU A 129 19.69 -2.22 -1.78
C LEU A 129 20.64 -1.94 -2.95
N SER A 130 20.49 -0.78 -3.59
CA SER A 130 21.37 -0.33 -4.69
C SER A 130 22.81 -0.13 -4.18
N TRP A 131 22.96 0.48 -3.01
CA TRP A 131 24.25 0.66 -2.35
C TRP A 131 24.91 -0.68 -2.01
N LYS A 132 24.14 -1.63 -1.47
CA LYS A 132 24.64 -2.97 -1.19
C LYS A 132 25.09 -3.71 -2.45
N HIS A 133 24.34 -3.58 -3.54
CA HIS A 133 24.72 -4.17 -4.83
C HIS A 133 26.04 -3.58 -5.34
N TYR A 134 26.18 -2.26 -5.33
CA TYR A 134 27.40 -1.56 -5.74
C TYR A 134 28.64 -2.00 -4.92
N MET A 135 28.49 -2.09 -3.59
CA MET A 135 29.56 -2.60 -2.72
C MET A 135 29.92 -4.06 -3.02
N SER A 136 28.94 -4.91 -3.32
CA SER A 136 29.18 -6.32 -3.67
C SER A 136 29.94 -6.48 -4.98
N GLU A 137 29.65 -5.66 -6.00
CA GLU A 137 30.41 -5.69 -7.26
C GLU A 137 31.84 -5.21 -7.04
N THR A 138 32.03 -4.15 -6.25
CA THR A 138 33.36 -3.61 -5.95
C THR A 138 34.24 -4.62 -5.20
N LEU A 139 33.66 -5.41 -4.29
CA LEU A 139 34.38 -6.44 -3.52
C LEU A 139 34.75 -7.69 -4.36
N ASN A 140 34.04 -7.96 -5.45
CA ASN A 140 34.36 -9.07 -6.37
C ASN A 140 35.45 -8.71 -7.39
N ILE A 141 35.86 -7.44 -7.46
CA ILE A 141 36.87 -6.92 -8.39
C ILE A 141 38.25 -6.80 -7.70
N ILE A 142 38.32 -6.88 -6.37
CA ILE A 142 39.54 -6.87 -5.54
C ILE A 142 39.87 -8.29 -5.12
#